data_AF-A0A374AY94-F1
#
_entry.id   AF-A0A374AY94-F1
#
_cell.length_a   1.000
_cell.length_b   1.000
_cell.length_c   1.000
_cell.angle_alpha   90.00
_cell.angle_beta   90.00
_cell.angle_gamma   90.00
#
_symmetry.space_group_name_H-M   'P 1'
#
loop_
_entity.id
_entity.type
_entity.pdbx_description
1 polymer ?
#
loop_
_entity_poly.entity_id
_entity_poly.type
_entity_poly.pdbx_seq_one_letter_code
_entity_poly.pdbx_strand_id
1 'polypeptide(L)' 'MDVKNYAIEKVPEDADVIVTHENLLERAQGANPGIRIVTIQNFLKDQNIDDLYEEIVQKNQK' A
#
# COMPACT_ATOMS: atom_id res chain seq x y z
N MET A 1 13.33 6.47 -1.38
CA MET A 1 11.98 6.01 -0.97
C MET A 1 11.04 7.16 -1.23
N ASP A 2 10.16 7.00 -2.21
CA ASP A 2 9.18 8.01 -2.58
C ASP A 2 7.81 7.59 -2.07
N VAL A 3 7.10 8.52 -1.44
CA VAL A 3 5.70 8.33 -1.03
C VAL A 3 4.87 9.37 -1.75
N LYS A 4 3.93 8.91 -2.58
CA LYS A 4 3.06 9.77 -3.38
C LYS A 4 1.63 9.26 -3.30
N ASN A 5 0.69 10.19 -3.28
CA ASN A 5 -0.73 9.87 -3.28
C ASN A 5 -1.28 9.97 -4.69
N TYR A 6 -1.98 8.91 -5.12
CA TYR A 6 -2.62 8.82 -6.42
C TYR A 6 -4.07 8.39 -6.24
N ALA A 7 -4.90 8.71 -7.23
CA ALA A 7 -6.18 8.03 -7.39
C ALA A 7 -5.91 6.57 -7.78
N ILE A 8 -6.79 5.64 -7.39
CA ILE A 8 -6.62 4.19 -7.63
C ILE A 8 -6.32 3.87 -9.10
N GLU A 9 -6.98 4.58 -10.02
CA GLU A 9 -6.84 4.39 -11.49
C GLU A 9 -5.60 5.07 -12.09
N LYS A 10 -4.90 5.89 -11.31
CA LYS A 10 -3.73 6.67 -11.72
C LYS A 10 -2.45 6.25 -11.01
N VAL A 11 -2.50 5.15 -10.25
CA VAL A 11 -1.31 4.58 -9.66
C VAL A 11 -0.41 4.13 -10.82
N PRO A 12 0.87 4.51 -10.83
CA PRO A 12 1.76 4.11 -11.89
C PRO A 12 2.17 2.63 -11.72
N GLU A 13 2.47 1.96 -12.83
CA GLU A 13 2.82 0.53 -12.83
C GLU A 13 4.16 0.21 -12.15
N ASP A 14 5.02 1.23 -11.94
CA ASP A 14 6.27 1.10 -11.20
C ASP A 14 6.08 1.14 -9.68
N ALA A 15 4.84 1.27 -9.19
CA ALA A 15 4.56 1.25 -7.76
C ALA A 15 4.82 -0.15 -7.16
N ASP A 16 5.72 -0.23 -6.18
CA ASP A 16 6.01 -1.47 -5.46
C ASP A 16 4.86 -1.91 -4.53
N VAL A 17 4.21 -0.95 -3.88
CA VAL A 17 3.17 -1.18 -2.89
C VAL A 17 2.11 -0.08 -2.90
N ILE A 18 0.85 -0.48 -2.81
CA ILE A 18 -0.31 0.41 -2.66
C ILE A 18 -0.83 0.27 -1.24
N VAL A 19 -1.00 1.38 -0.53
CA VAL A 19 -1.69 1.41 0.77
C VAL A 19 -3.05 2.07 0.58
N THR A 20 -4.13 1.37 0.93
CA THR A 20 -5.50 1.89 0.78
C THR A 20 -6.44 1.35 1.86
N HIS A 21 -7.66 1.86 1.96
CA HIS A 21 -8.63 1.34 2.93
C HIS A 21 -9.17 -0.02 2.47
N GLU A 22 -9.51 -0.92 3.41
CA GLU A 22 -10.12 -2.24 3.09
C GLU A 22 -11.33 -2.17 2.13
N ASN A 23 -12.17 -1.13 2.26
CA ASN A 23 -13.34 -0.90 1.39
C ASN A 23 -12.97 -0.63 -0.07
N LEU A 24 -11.72 -0.26 -0.34
CA LEU A 24 -11.19 0.03 -1.66
C LEU A 24 -10.32 -1.11 -2.20
N LEU A 25 -10.18 -2.21 -1.47
CA LEU A 25 -9.36 -3.35 -1.88
C LEU A 25 -9.78 -3.90 -3.23
N GLU A 26 -11.07 -4.18 -3.42
CA GLU A 26 -11.59 -4.73 -4.69
C GLU A 26 -11.33 -3.79 -5.86
N ARG A 27 -11.51 -2.47 -5.65
CA ARG A 27 -11.20 -1.45 -6.67
C ARG A 27 -9.71 -1.39 -6.97
N ALA A 28 -8.87 -1.43 -5.95
CA ALA A 28 -7.43 -1.37 -6.10
C ALA A 28 -6.89 -2.60 -6.85
N GLN A 29 -7.37 -3.80 -6.52
CA GLN A 29 -7.03 -5.03 -7.21
C GLN A 29 -7.52 -5.05 -8.66
N GLY A 30 -8.73 -4.54 -8.91
CA GLY A 30 -9.29 -4.45 -10.26
C GLY A 30 -8.54 -3.46 -11.15
N ALA A 31 -8.13 -2.31 -10.61
CA ALA A 31 -7.39 -1.30 -11.35
C ALA A 31 -5.89 -1.63 -11.50
N ASN A 32 -5.30 -2.28 -10.49
CA ASN A 32 -3.87 -2.57 -10.42
C ASN A 32 -3.64 -4.06 -10.11
N PRO A 33 -3.97 -4.96 -11.04
CA PRO A 33 -3.81 -6.39 -10.83
C PRO A 33 -2.32 -6.74 -10.70
N GLY A 34 -1.97 -7.50 -9.66
CA GLY A 34 -0.61 -7.99 -9.45
C GLY A 34 0.32 -7.07 -8.66
N ILE A 35 -0.10 -5.85 -8.33
CA ILE A 35 0.62 -4.98 -7.39
C ILE A 35 0.27 -5.38 -5.95
N ARG A 36 1.27 -5.33 -5.05
CA ARG A 36 1.04 -5.59 -3.63
C ARG A 36 0.16 -4.48 -3.04
N ILE A 37 -1.02 -4.85 -2.54
CA ILE A 37 -1.94 -3.93 -1.87
C ILE A 37 -1.99 -4.25 -0.39
N VAL A 38 -1.70 -3.25 0.44
CA VAL A 38 -1.83 -3.28 1.90
C VAL A 38 -3.07 -2.49 2.26
N THR A 39 -4.01 -3.15 2.93
CA THR A 39 -5.24 -2.52 3.37
C THR A 39 -5.15 -2.06 4.80
N ILE A 40 -5.72 -0.89 5.07
CA ILE A 40 -5.84 -0.32 6.41
C ILE A 40 -7.31 -0.16 6.76
N GLN A 41 -7.64 -0.32 8.02
CA GLN A 41 -8.96 -0.05 8.60
C GLN A 41 -8.98 1.33 9.27
N ASN A 42 -7.82 1.82 9.71
CA ASN A 42 -7.71 3.11 10.37
C ASN A 42 -6.45 3.88 9.93
N PHE A 43 -6.52 5.21 9.83
CA PHE A 43 -5.41 6.02 9.35
C PHE A 43 -4.31 6.26 10.39
N LEU A 44 -4.65 6.16 11.67
CA LEU A 44 -3.75 6.54 12.78
C LEU A 44 -3.22 5.35 13.58
N LYS A 45 -3.95 4.24 13.58
CA LYS A 45 -3.65 3.06 14.42
C LYS A 45 -4.12 1.81 13.72
N ASP A 46 -3.28 1.31 12.84
CA ASP A 46 -3.57 0.10 12.08
C ASP A 46 -2.33 -0.79 12.05
N GLN A 47 -2.52 -2.03 12.49
CA GLN A 47 -1.46 -3.01 12.57
C GLN A 47 -0.82 -3.26 11.19
N ASN A 48 -1.59 -3.16 10.09
CA ASN A 48 -1.03 -3.38 8.75
C ASN A 48 -0.04 -2.29 8.33
N ILE A 49 -0.21 -1.05 8.83
CA ILE A 49 0.77 0.02 8.60
C ILE A 49 2.03 -0.25 9.42
N ASP A 50 1.88 -0.63 10.68
CA ASP A 50 3.00 -0.96 11.56
C ASP A 50 3.81 -2.14 10.99
N ASP A 51 3.15 -3.22 10.59
CA ASP A 51 3.80 -4.40 9.99
C ASP A 51 4.51 -4.05 8.67
N LEU A 52 3.89 -3.22 7.83
CA LEU A 52 4.50 -2.75 6.59
C LEU A 52 5.75 -1.90 6.87
N TYR A 53 5.67 -1.02 7.87
CA TYR A 53 6.80 -0.20 8.29
C TYR A 53 7.95 -1.06 8.79
N GLU A 54 7.68 -2.04 9.65
CA GLU A 54 8.70 -2.98 10.14
C GLU A 54 9.33 -3.77 8.99
N GLU A 55 8.55 -4.28 8.05
CA GLU A 55 9.08 -5.00 6.88
C GLU A 55 10.04 -4.11 6.05
N ILE A 56 9.63 -2.86 5.80
CA ILE A 56 10.43 -1.90 5.05
C ILE A 56 11.73 -1.58 5.79
N VAL A 57 11.67 -1.33 7.10
CA VAL A 57 12.85 -1.03 7.91
C VAL A 57 13.81 -2.22 7.92
N GLN A 58 13.30 -3.43 8.11
CA GLN A 58 14.10 -4.66 8.08
C GLN A 58 14.77 -4.90 6.72
N LYS A 59 14.06 -4.61 5.62
CA LYS A 59 14.63 -4.69 4.26
C LYS A 59 15.72 -3.66 4.00
N ASN A 60 15.63 -2.46 4.58
CA ASN A 60 16.64 -1.41 4.40
C ASN A 60 17.87 -1.55 5.31
N GLN A 61 17.80 -2.40 6.35
CA GLN A 61 18.92 -2.65 7.28
C GLN A 61 19.84 -3.80 6.84
N LYS A 62 19.52 -4.49 5.74
CA LYS A 62 20.39 -5.47 5.09
C LYS A 62 21.07 -4.88 3.86
#